data_AF-A0AA46TL65-F1
#
_entry.id   AF-A0AA46TL65-F1
#
_cell.length_a   1.000
_cell.length_b   1.000
_cell.length_c   1.000
_cell.angle_alpha   90.00
_cell.angle_beta   90.00
_cell.angle_gamma   90.00
#
_symmetry.space_group_name_H-M   'P 1'
#
loop_
_entity.id
_entity.type
_entity.pdbx_description
1 polymer ?
#
loop_
_entity_poly.entity_id
_entity_poly.type
_entity_poly.pdbx_seq_one_letter_code
_entity_poly.pdbx_strand_id
1 'polypeptide(L)'
;MHRRLTLAGAAAVVGCSALIASGLANADTDDASAPDSLKGAFADAASTYDVPRDVLASLAYTESRFVQHDGPSQDNGYGLMHLESNADNHNLERASRLTDHSVDELQSDATANIDGAAAVLRKLADRSGLDGSDRSDLAQWYVPLAKYARGQTKYGAKLEADAVFDNVRNGFTHRADGERLSVAAHDVRPERGAYAGLRTAADGVQTQSDDYPAALWVPASSSNYSAGRSSAISAVVIHVTQGSYAGTISWFQNPEAQVSAHYVVRSSDGEITQMVREADTAWHARDGNSYAVGIEHEGYVDDPAWFTDVMYRSSAALTANIADDNGIPKDREHIVGHSEVPGNDHTDPGANWDWDLYMSYVTGGEEPDPEEGVPFTTWGSGVNVRADATTQSDVVGSLSGPTNVRVLCQKEGENVSSGGYSGAWWSKLKDQGGFIANIFVDHPDNKLPNVPLC
;
A
#
# COMPACT_ATOMS: atom_id res chain seq x y z
N MET A 1 41.10 86.60 30.21
CA MET A 1 42.30 85.74 30.25
C MET A 1 41.98 84.42 29.54
N HIS A 2 42.91 83.98 28.69
CA HIS A 2 43.02 82.78 27.82
C HIS A 2 42.18 81.55 28.24
N ARG A 3 41.46 80.80 27.41
CA ARG A 3 41.68 80.15 26.09
C ARG A 3 42.83 79.12 26.06
N ARG A 4 42.46 77.84 25.82
CA ARG A 4 43.15 76.77 25.04
C ARG A 4 43.58 75.49 25.80
N LEU A 5 43.06 74.34 25.33
CA LEU A 5 43.69 73.11 24.76
C LEU A 5 44.50 72.25 25.76
N THR A 6 44.53 70.90 25.74
CA THR A 6 44.66 69.92 24.63
C THR A 6 44.58 68.47 25.18
N LEU A 7 44.09 67.51 24.36
CA LEU A 7 44.49 66.09 24.14
C LEU A 7 44.72 65.13 25.35
N ALA A 8 44.49 63.80 25.34
CA ALA A 8 44.22 62.76 24.34
C ALA A 8 43.77 61.45 25.05
N GLY A 9 43.23 60.47 24.32
CA GLY A 9 43.14 59.07 24.78
C GLY A 9 42.09 58.25 24.03
N ALA A 10 42.53 57.39 23.11
CA ALA A 10 41.70 56.54 22.25
C ALA A 10 41.40 55.18 22.90
N ALA A 11 40.22 54.62 22.61
CA ALA A 11 39.96 53.18 22.60
C ALA A 11 38.85 52.88 21.59
N ALA A 12 39.13 51.96 20.66
CA ALA A 12 38.27 51.57 19.55
C ALA A 12 37.19 50.58 20.00
N VAL A 13 35.95 50.78 19.53
CA VAL A 13 34.86 49.80 19.58
C VAL A 13 34.47 49.49 18.14
N VAL A 14 34.59 48.23 17.73
CA VAL A 14 34.06 47.71 16.46
C VAL A 14 32.63 47.27 16.74
N GLY A 15 31.66 48.05 16.26
CA GLY A 15 30.23 47.74 16.32
C GLY A 15 29.74 47.16 14.99
N CYS A 16 29.01 46.04 15.07
CA CYS A 16 28.45 45.26 13.99
C CYS A 16 27.56 46.05 13.02
N SER A 17 27.76 45.84 11.72
CA SER A 17 26.80 46.19 10.67
C SER A 17 25.71 45.12 10.61
N ALA A 18 24.46 45.51 10.87
CA ALA A 18 23.29 44.66 10.66
C ALA A 18 23.01 44.52 9.16
N LEU A 19 23.08 43.29 8.65
CA LEU A 19 22.51 42.91 7.35
C LEU A 19 21.09 42.39 7.61
N ILE A 20 20.11 43.14 7.13
CA ILE A 20 18.71 42.71 7.04
C ILE A 20 18.65 41.68 5.91
N ALA A 21 18.66 40.39 6.27
CA ALA A 21 18.31 39.33 5.34
C ALA A 21 16.78 39.28 5.25
N SER A 22 16.25 39.76 4.13
CA SER A 22 14.88 39.50 3.70
C SER A 22 14.68 38.00 3.59
N GLY A 23 13.94 37.42 4.55
CA GLY A 23 13.48 36.05 4.49
C GLY A 23 12.50 35.89 3.34
N LEU A 24 12.93 35.18 2.29
CA LEU A 24 11.99 34.45 1.45
C LEU A 24 11.52 33.27 2.29
N ALA A 25 10.40 33.44 2.99
CA ALA A 25 9.59 32.32 3.37
C ALA A 25 9.13 31.67 2.06
N ASN A 26 9.68 30.50 1.72
CA ASN A 26 8.99 29.58 0.83
C ASN A 26 7.74 29.13 1.59
N ALA A 27 6.67 29.89 1.46
CA ALA A 27 5.33 29.40 1.72
C ALA A 27 5.12 28.22 0.77
N ASP A 28 4.73 27.07 1.34
CA ASP A 28 4.11 25.97 0.60
C ASP A 28 3.00 26.54 -0.28
N THR A 29 3.25 26.66 -1.57
CA THR A 29 2.22 26.94 -2.57
C THR A 29 1.58 25.61 -2.96
N ASP A 30 0.79 25.04 -2.07
CA ASP A 30 0.14 23.72 -2.24
C ASP A 30 -1.41 23.81 -2.11
N ASP A 31 -1.99 25.01 -2.23
CA ASP A 31 -3.39 25.26 -1.84
C ASP A 31 -4.29 25.92 -2.90
N ALA A 32 -3.97 25.73 -4.17
CA ALA A 32 -4.97 25.85 -5.24
C ALA A 32 -4.81 24.65 -6.18
N SER A 33 -5.68 23.65 -6.01
CA SER A 33 -5.78 22.50 -6.92
C SER A 33 -6.13 23.01 -8.32
N ALA A 34 -5.31 22.66 -9.32
CA ALA A 34 -5.62 22.95 -10.72
C ALA A 34 -6.93 22.23 -11.13
N PRO A 35 -7.71 22.75 -12.08
CA PRO A 35 -8.99 22.14 -12.49
C PRO A 35 -8.89 20.67 -12.93
N ASP A 36 -7.72 20.25 -13.40
CA ASP A 36 -7.45 18.88 -13.88
C ASP A 36 -6.54 18.08 -12.92
N SER A 37 -6.39 18.54 -11.67
CA SER A 37 -5.62 17.84 -10.63
C SER A 37 -6.42 16.71 -10.00
N LEU A 38 -5.78 15.62 -9.58
CA LEU A 38 -6.43 14.57 -8.79
C LEU A 38 -7.05 15.15 -7.52
N LYS A 39 -6.32 16.06 -6.83
CA LYS A 39 -6.85 16.75 -5.64
C LYS A 39 -8.13 17.54 -5.95
N GLY A 40 -8.17 18.22 -7.09
CA GLY A 40 -9.33 18.97 -7.57
C GLY A 40 -10.50 18.05 -7.91
N ALA A 41 -10.26 17.00 -8.68
CA ALA A 41 -11.27 16.01 -9.06
C ALA A 41 -11.99 15.40 -7.85
N PHE A 42 -11.25 15.00 -6.80
CA PHE A 42 -11.86 14.51 -5.56
C PHE A 42 -12.71 15.56 -4.85
N ALA A 43 -12.27 16.83 -4.82
CA ALA A 43 -13.02 17.91 -4.17
C ALA A 43 -14.31 18.24 -4.95
N ASP A 44 -14.22 18.31 -6.28
CA ASP A 44 -15.33 18.64 -7.15
C ASP A 44 -16.39 17.53 -7.17
N ALA A 45 -15.98 16.26 -7.28
CA ALA A 45 -16.88 15.12 -7.21
C ALA A 45 -17.57 15.01 -5.83
N ALA A 46 -16.81 15.20 -4.75
CA ALA A 46 -17.35 15.21 -3.39
C ALA A 46 -18.43 16.28 -3.20
N SER A 47 -18.15 17.52 -3.65
CA SER A 47 -19.08 18.64 -3.60
C SER A 47 -20.32 18.41 -4.48
N THR A 48 -20.14 17.90 -5.69
CA THR A 48 -21.20 17.69 -6.67
C THR A 48 -22.20 16.63 -6.19
N TYR A 49 -21.71 15.53 -5.61
CA TYR A 49 -22.53 14.39 -5.26
C TYR A 49 -22.89 14.29 -3.77
N ASP A 50 -22.43 15.21 -2.92
CA ASP A 50 -22.66 15.18 -1.47
C ASP A 50 -22.09 13.87 -0.87
N VAL A 51 -20.87 13.52 -1.27
CA VAL A 51 -20.08 12.39 -0.77
C VAL A 51 -18.89 12.98 -0.01
N PRO A 52 -18.60 12.56 1.23
CA PRO A 52 -17.41 13.04 1.93
C PRO A 52 -16.14 12.74 1.14
N ARG A 53 -15.35 13.78 0.88
CA ARG A 53 -14.11 13.68 0.08
C ARG A 53 -13.15 12.62 0.62
N ASP A 54 -13.04 12.50 1.94
CA ASP A 54 -12.14 11.54 2.59
C ASP A 54 -12.63 10.09 2.47
N VAL A 55 -13.94 9.86 2.35
CA VAL A 55 -14.49 8.54 2.01
C VAL A 55 -14.14 8.19 0.56
N LEU A 56 -14.34 9.13 -0.37
CA LEU A 56 -14.05 8.93 -1.79
C LEU A 56 -12.56 8.67 -2.04
N ALA A 57 -11.68 9.46 -1.41
CA ALA A 57 -10.24 9.29 -1.51
C ALA A 57 -9.75 7.99 -0.84
N SER A 58 -10.36 7.58 0.27
CA SER A 58 -10.02 6.31 0.93
C SER A 58 -10.46 5.09 0.12
N LEU A 59 -11.57 5.18 -0.61
CA LEU A 59 -11.98 4.17 -1.58
C LEU A 59 -10.97 4.05 -2.71
N ALA A 60 -10.61 5.16 -3.37
CA ALA A 60 -9.58 5.17 -4.42
C ALA A 60 -8.24 4.58 -3.95
N TYR A 61 -7.85 4.88 -2.70
CA TYR A 61 -6.63 4.34 -2.14
C TYR A 61 -6.72 2.83 -1.91
N THR A 62 -7.89 2.34 -1.46
CA THR A 62 -8.15 0.92 -1.22
C THR A 62 -8.15 0.12 -2.52
N GLU A 63 -8.77 0.66 -3.57
CA GLU A 63 -8.92 -0.03 -4.84
C GLU A 63 -7.63 -0.05 -5.67
N SER A 64 -6.96 1.09 -5.79
CA SER A 64 -5.85 1.22 -6.74
C SER A 64 -4.67 2.05 -6.24
N ARG A 65 -4.70 2.53 -4.99
CA ARG A 65 -3.74 3.52 -4.46
C ARG A 65 -3.66 4.79 -5.31
N PHE A 66 -4.81 5.21 -5.85
CA PHE A 66 -4.93 6.33 -6.81
C PHE A 66 -4.25 6.10 -8.16
N VAL A 67 -3.82 4.88 -8.46
CA VAL A 67 -3.23 4.57 -9.77
C VAL A 67 -4.34 4.41 -10.80
N GLN A 68 -4.21 5.14 -11.90
CA GLN A 68 -5.02 4.95 -13.10
C GLN A 68 -4.34 3.90 -13.97
N HIS A 69 -4.88 2.69 -13.99
CA HIS A 69 -4.31 1.58 -14.75
C HIS A 69 -4.81 1.54 -16.20
N ASP A 70 -3.95 1.06 -17.09
CA ASP A 70 -4.29 0.81 -18.49
C ASP A 70 -5.06 -0.51 -18.63
N GLY A 71 -6.39 -0.39 -18.76
CA GLY A 71 -7.29 -1.52 -18.95
C GLY A 71 -7.88 -2.08 -17.65
N PRO A 72 -8.66 -3.17 -17.75
CA PRO A 72 -9.38 -3.71 -16.62
C PRO A 72 -8.50 -4.53 -15.66
N SER A 73 -8.90 -4.57 -14.39
CA SER A 73 -8.50 -5.61 -13.44
C SER A 73 -9.03 -6.99 -13.85
N GLN A 74 -8.61 -8.04 -13.13
CA GLN A 74 -9.19 -9.39 -13.29
C GLN A 74 -10.73 -9.41 -13.14
N ASP A 75 -11.28 -8.57 -12.26
CA ASP A 75 -12.73 -8.44 -12.03
C ASP A 75 -13.47 -7.57 -13.07
N ASN A 76 -12.77 -7.15 -14.13
CA ASN A 76 -13.22 -6.19 -15.11
C ASN A 76 -13.58 -4.80 -14.51
N GLY A 77 -12.81 -4.36 -13.51
CA GLY A 77 -12.83 -3.04 -12.90
C GLY A 77 -11.84 -2.08 -13.54
N TYR A 78 -12.24 -0.81 -13.71
CA TYR A 78 -11.48 0.17 -14.48
C TYR A 78 -11.14 1.42 -13.69
N GLY A 79 -9.93 1.94 -13.95
CA GLY A 79 -9.42 3.18 -13.39
C GLY A 79 -9.25 3.16 -11.88
N LEU A 80 -8.91 4.32 -11.31
CA LEU A 80 -8.48 4.40 -9.92
C LEU A 80 -9.58 4.16 -8.88
N MET A 81 -10.84 4.22 -9.29
CA MET A 81 -12.01 3.92 -8.46
C MET A 81 -12.54 2.50 -8.68
N HIS A 82 -11.92 1.71 -9.57
CA HIS A 82 -12.33 0.34 -9.90
C HIS A 82 -13.82 0.24 -10.29
N LEU A 83 -14.22 1.00 -11.31
CA LEU A 83 -15.58 0.92 -11.84
C LEU A 83 -15.77 -0.40 -12.60
N GLU A 84 -16.43 -1.37 -11.95
CA GLU A 84 -16.63 -2.73 -12.50
C GLU A 84 -17.71 -2.82 -13.59
N SER A 85 -17.45 -3.67 -14.58
CA SER A 85 -18.38 -4.15 -15.60
C SER A 85 -18.32 -5.68 -15.69
N ASN A 86 -19.02 -6.37 -14.80
CA ASN A 86 -19.09 -7.84 -14.79
C ASN A 86 -20.53 -8.31 -14.52
N ALA A 87 -20.75 -9.62 -14.42
CA ALA A 87 -22.11 -10.18 -14.26
C ALA A 87 -22.83 -9.72 -12.98
N ASP A 88 -22.08 -9.31 -11.96
CA ASP A 88 -22.58 -9.03 -10.61
C ASP A 88 -22.49 -7.55 -10.22
N ASN A 89 -21.58 -6.82 -10.86
CA ASN A 89 -21.39 -5.40 -10.68
C ASN A 89 -21.32 -4.65 -12.03
N HIS A 90 -22.22 -3.68 -12.18
CA HIS A 90 -22.35 -2.83 -13.37
C HIS A 90 -22.15 -1.35 -12.98
N ASN A 91 -21.17 -1.10 -12.11
CA ASN A 91 -20.89 0.24 -11.63
C ASN A 91 -20.37 1.14 -12.76
N LEU A 92 -19.64 0.61 -13.72
CA LEU A 92 -19.17 1.35 -14.90
C LEU A 92 -20.36 1.87 -15.75
N GLU A 93 -21.30 1.01 -16.12
CA GLU A 93 -22.47 1.45 -16.90
C GLU A 93 -23.41 2.31 -16.07
N ARG A 94 -23.43 2.10 -14.75
CA ARG A 94 -24.23 2.93 -13.85
C ARG A 94 -23.62 4.32 -13.70
N ALA A 95 -22.31 4.44 -13.60
CA ALA A 95 -21.60 5.72 -13.62
C ALA A 95 -21.93 6.47 -14.91
N SER A 96 -21.78 5.84 -16.08
CA SER A 96 -22.09 6.48 -17.38
C SER A 96 -23.55 6.96 -17.50
N ARG A 97 -24.51 6.31 -16.83
CA ARG A 97 -25.91 6.78 -16.79
C ARG A 97 -26.19 7.89 -15.78
N LEU A 98 -25.36 8.00 -14.74
CA LEU A 98 -25.53 8.97 -13.67
C LEU A 98 -24.76 10.26 -13.92
N THR A 99 -23.77 10.21 -14.82
CA THR A 99 -22.94 11.34 -15.25
C THR A 99 -23.16 11.61 -16.74
N ASP A 100 -22.51 12.64 -17.27
CA ASP A 100 -22.46 12.92 -18.71
C ASP A 100 -21.26 12.24 -19.41
N HIS A 101 -20.53 11.36 -18.70
CA HIS A 101 -19.37 10.65 -19.22
C HIS A 101 -19.76 9.39 -20.00
N SER A 102 -19.08 9.15 -21.11
CA SER A 102 -19.11 7.88 -21.82
C SER A 102 -18.38 6.78 -21.04
N VAL A 103 -18.65 5.52 -21.37
CA VAL A 103 -17.92 4.38 -20.80
C VAL A 103 -16.42 4.48 -21.08
N ASP A 104 -16.03 4.85 -22.29
CA ASP A 104 -14.61 4.98 -22.67
C ASP A 104 -13.88 6.06 -21.86
N GLU A 105 -14.53 7.20 -21.59
CA GLU A 105 -13.99 8.24 -20.71
C GLU A 105 -13.84 7.73 -19.28
N LEU A 106 -14.85 7.05 -18.73
CA LEU A 106 -14.78 6.48 -17.39
C LEU A 106 -13.68 5.41 -17.24
N GLN A 107 -13.31 4.72 -18.32
CA GLN A 107 -12.25 3.72 -18.30
C GLN A 107 -10.84 4.33 -18.36
N SER A 108 -10.68 5.46 -19.04
CA SER A 108 -9.36 6.00 -19.42
C SER A 108 -8.99 7.33 -18.79
N ASP A 109 -9.96 8.08 -18.26
CA ASP A 109 -9.74 9.39 -17.62
C ASP A 109 -9.99 9.32 -16.11
N ALA A 110 -8.97 9.69 -15.33
CA ALA A 110 -9.00 9.65 -13.88
C ALA A 110 -10.10 10.56 -13.28
N THR A 111 -10.31 11.75 -13.83
CA THR A 111 -11.30 12.70 -13.33
C THR A 111 -12.72 12.20 -13.59
N ALA A 112 -12.99 11.70 -14.81
CA ALA A 112 -14.26 11.07 -15.15
C ALA A 112 -14.52 9.84 -14.26
N ASN A 113 -13.51 9.01 -14.03
CA ASN A 113 -13.60 7.83 -13.18
C ASN A 113 -13.99 8.19 -11.72
N ILE A 114 -13.36 9.24 -11.15
CA ILE A 114 -13.70 9.80 -9.82
C ILE A 114 -15.15 10.34 -9.80
N ASP A 115 -15.54 11.12 -10.79
CA ASP A 115 -16.89 11.69 -10.91
C ASP A 115 -17.96 10.58 -10.98
N GLY A 116 -17.72 9.58 -11.83
CA GLY A 116 -18.57 8.41 -12.00
C GLY A 116 -18.74 7.60 -10.71
N ALA A 117 -17.65 7.35 -9.99
CA ALA A 117 -17.69 6.62 -8.73
C ALA A 117 -18.46 7.38 -7.64
N ALA A 118 -18.24 8.69 -7.53
CA ALA A 118 -18.98 9.54 -6.59
C ALA A 118 -20.49 9.55 -6.89
N ALA A 119 -20.87 9.62 -8.18
CA ALA A 119 -22.27 9.54 -8.59
C ALA A 119 -22.93 8.20 -8.21
N VAL A 120 -22.21 7.08 -8.42
CA VAL A 120 -22.66 5.73 -8.02
C VAL A 120 -22.84 5.64 -6.51
N LEU A 121 -21.85 6.08 -5.74
CA LEU A 121 -21.88 6.11 -4.28
C LEU A 121 -23.05 6.93 -3.75
N ARG A 122 -23.27 8.14 -4.28
CA ARG A 122 -24.43 8.95 -3.92
C ARG A 122 -25.74 8.22 -4.19
N LYS A 123 -25.88 7.58 -5.35
CA LYS A 123 -27.09 6.81 -5.66
C LYS A 123 -27.26 5.60 -4.72
N LEU A 124 -26.19 5.01 -4.21
CA LEU A 124 -26.22 3.94 -3.21
C LEU A 124 -26.58 4.46 -1.81
N ALA A 125 -26.11 5.65 -1.42
CA ALA A 125 -26.50 6.35 -0.21
C ALA A 125 -28.01 6.65 -0.20
N ASP A 126 -28.53 7.25 -1.28
CA ASP A 126 -29.97 7.53 -1.42
C ASP A 126 -30.81 6.24 -1.30
N ARG A 127 -30.37 5.15 -1.95
CA ARG A 127 -31.05 3.83 -1.86
C ARG A 127 -30.94 3.18 -0.49
N SER A 128 -29.98 3.60 0.33
CA SER A 128 -29.81 3.13 1.69
C SER A 128 -30.56 4.01 2.69
N GLY A 129 -31.25 5.06 2.21
CA GLY A 129 -32.11 5.92 3.02
C GLY A 129 -31.39 7.12 3.64
N LEU A 130 -30.13 7.37 3.28
CA LEU A 130 -29.36 8.49 3.82
C LEU A 130 -29.86 9.80 3.21
N ASP A 131 -30.22 10.75 4.07
CA ASP A 131 -30.52 12.12 3.67
C ASP A 131 -29.28 13.03 3.69
N GLY A 132 -29.45 14.34 3.48
CA GLY A 132 -28.32 15.27 3.46
C GLY A 132 -27.59 15.41 4.79
N SER A 133 -28.30 15.29 5.92
CA SER A 133 -27.64 15.28 7.22
C SER A 133 -26.88 13.97 7.46
N ASP A 134 -27.47 12.83 7.08
CA ASP A 134 -26.80 11.53 7.20
C ASP A 134 -25.54 11.47 6.33
N ARG A 135 -25.59 12.03 5.11
CA ARG A 135 -24.44 12.02 4.19
C ARG A 135 -23.26 12.85 4.69
N SER A 136 -23.47 13.81 5.58
CA SER A 136 -22.37 14.54 6.23
C SER A 136 -21.68 13.74 7.34
N ASP A 137 -22.31 12.67 7.85
CA ASP A 137 -21.75 11.81 8.88
C ASP A 137 -20.98 10.64 8.25
N LEU A 138 -19.65 10.63 8.44
CA LEU A 138 -18.76 9.57 7.94
C LEU A 138 -19.22 8.18 8.37
N ALA A 139 -19.80 8.02 9.57
CA ALA A 139 -20.23 6.73 10.09
C ALA A 139 -21.29 6.04 9.22
N GLN A 140 -22.13 6.82 8.52
CA GLN A 140 -23.25 6.31 7.72
C GLN A 140 -22.80 5.69 6.38
N TRP A 141 -21.57 5.95 5.93
CA TRP A 141 -21.10 5.56 4.60
C TRP A 141 -20.70 4.09 4.45
N TYR A 142 -20.68 3.32 5.54
CA TYR A 142 -20.31 1.90 5.51
C TYR A 142 -21.19 1.07 4.58
N VAL A 143 -22.51 1.19 4.69
CA VAL A 143 -23.45 0.41 3.88
C VAL A 143 -23.39 0.80 2.39
N PRO A 144 -23.33 2.09 2.01
CA PRO A 144 -23.08 2.50 0.63
C PRO A 144 -21.77 1.95 0.05
N LEU A 145 -20.65 2.01 0.78
CA LEU A 145 -19.35 1.46 0.36
C LEU A 145 -19.40 -0.05 0.17
N ALA A 146 -19.94 -0.80 1.13
CA ALA A 146 -20.10 -2.24 1.01
C ALA A 146 -21.02 -2.65 -0.17
N LYS A 147 -21.90 -1.76 -0.64
CA LYS A 147 -22.72 -1.96 -1.85
C LYS A 147 -22.06 -1.45 -3.13
N TYR A 148 -21.02 -0.62 -3.02
CA TYR A 148 -20.20 -0.16 -4.14
C TYR A 148 -19.26 -1.27 -4.57
N ALA A 149 -18.51 -1.79 -3.60
CA ALA A 149 -17.61 -2.95 -3.65
C ALA A 149 -18.15 -4.12 -4.46
N ARG A 150 -19.45 -4.42 -4.29
CA ARG A 150 -20.14 -5.66 -4.67
C ARG A 150 -19.23 -6.86 -4.94
N GLY A 151 -18.42 -7.17 -3.93
CA GLY A 151 -17.98 -8.54 -3.75
C GLY A 151 -19.21 -9.47 -3.81
N GLN A 152 -19.13 -10.57 -4.55
CA GLN A 152 -20.24 -11.50 -4.76
C GLN A 152 -20.82 -12.05 -3.46
N THR A 153 -20.06 -11.91 -2.37
CA THR A 153 -20.46 -12.24 -1.01
C THR A 153 -20.48 -11.02 -0.11
N LYS A 154 -21.36 -11.07 0.91
CA LYS A 154 -21.39 -10.02 1.94
C LYS A 154 -20.06 -9.91 2.72
N TYR A 155 -19.23 -10.95 2.69
CA TYR A 155 -17.92 -10.96 3.33
C TYR A 155 -16.91 -10.09 2.57
N GLY A 156 -16.78 -10.26 1.25
CA GLY A 156 -15.92 -9.39 0.43
C GLY A 156 -16.32 -7.92 0.54
N ALA A 157 -17.62 -7.65 0.47
CA ALA A 157 -18.18 -6.31 0.70
C ALA A 157 -17.85 -5.73 2.09
N LYS A 158 -17.75 -6.56 3.14
CA LYS A 158 -17.31 -6.12 4.48
C LYS A 158 -15.81 -5.81 4.49
N LEU A 159 -14.98 -6.65 3.86
CA LEU A 159 -13.53 -6.44 3.82
C LEU A 159 -13.16 -5.11 3.18
N GLU A 160 -13.74 -4.80 2.02
CA GLU A 160 -13.44 -3.54 1.33
C GLU A 160 -13.92 -2.33 2.13
N ALA A 161 -15.15 -2.37 2.64
CA ALA A 161 -15.67 -1.30 3.49
C ALA A 161 -14.86 -1.15 4.79
N ASP A 162 -14.30 -2.23 5.34
CA ASP A 162 -13.38 -2.17 6.49
C ASP A 162 -12.08 -1.47 6.12
N ALA A 163 -11.46 -1.84 5.01
CA ALA A 163 -10.23 -1.20 4.54
C ALA A 163 -10.42 0.31 4.31
N VAL A 164 -11.54 0.71 3.69
CA VAL A 164 -11.87 2.13 3.53
C VAL A 164 -12.02 2.84 4.88
N PHE A 165 -12.70 2.23 5.84
CA PHE A 165 -12.87 2.84 7.17
C PHE A 165 -11.59 2.85 8.01
N ASP A 166 -10.68 1.90 7.80
CA ASP A 166 -9.37 1.91 8.44
C ASP A 166 -8.50 3.05 7.89
N ASN A 167 -8.56 3.29 6.58
CA ASN A 167 -7.94 4.45 5.94
C ASN A 167 -8.51 5.78 6.47
N VAL A 168 -9.83 5.90 6.56
CA VAL A 168 -10.49 7.11 7.14
C VAL A 168 -10.10 7.31 8.60
N ARG A 169 -10.00 6.22 9.38
CA ARG A 169 -9.71 6.29 10.81
C ARG A 169 -8.27 6.68 11.11
N ASN A 170 -7.34 6.07 10.39
CA ASN A 170 -5.91 6.27 10.62
C ASN A 170 -5.40 7.53 9.90
N GLY A 171 -6.08 7.94 8.83
CA GLY A 171 -5.56 8.93 7.90
C GLY A 171 -4.34 8.41 7.15
N PHE A 172 -3.98 9.07 6.07
CA PHE A 172 -2.77 8.76 5.32
C PHE A 172 -2.35 9.95 4.45
N THR A 173 -1.10 9.90 4.00
CA THR A 173 -0.59 10.76 2.93
C THR A 173 0.03 9.86 1.87
N HIS A 174 -0.36 10.08 0.62
CA HIS A 174 0.14 9.34 -0.53
C HIS A 174 0.50 10.29 -1.66
N ARG A 175 1.49 9.92 -2.49
CA ARG A 175 1.84 10.67 -3.69
C ARG A 175 1.33 9.93 -4.92
N ALA A 176 0.52 10.60 -5.73
CA ALA A 176 0.00 10.09 -7.00
C ALA A 176 0.00 11.22 -8.03
N ASP A 177 0.38 10.93 -9.28
CA ASP A 177 0.55 11.91 -10.36
C ASP A 177 1.34 13.18 -9.98
N GLY A 178 2.38 13.00 -9.15
CA GLY A 178 3.21 14.10 -8.67
C GLY A 178 2.56 14.98 -7.60
N GLU A 179 1.29 14.74 -7.27
CA GLU A 179 0.53 15.43 -6.24
C GLU A 179 0.59 14.69 -4.90
N ARG A 180 0.37 15.43 -3.81
CA ARG A 180 0.25 14.86 -2.46
C ARG A 180 -1.23 14.81 -2.08
N LEU A 181 -1.80 13.62 -2.06
CA LEU A 181 -3.14 13.35 -1.56
C LEU A 181 -3.06 13.00 -0.08
N SER A 182 -3.94 13.56 0.74
CA SER A 182 -3.98 13.25 2.17
C SER A 182 -5.42 13.09 2.64
N VAL A 183 -5.64 12.14 3.53
CA VAL A 183 -6.88 11.95 4.30
C VAL A 183 -6.53 12.17 5.76
N ALA A 184 -7.27 13.04 6.43
CA ALA A 184 -7.06 13.26 7.86
C ALA A 184 -7.56 12.04 8.66
N ALA A 185 -6.94 11.77 9.80
CA ALA A 185 -7.42 10.76 10.72
C ALA A 185 -8.75 11.20 11.35
N HIS A 186 -9.78 10.36 11.30
CA HIS A 186 -11.08 10.62 11.91
C HIS A 186 -11.40 9.60 13.00
N ASP A 187 -11.81 10.05 14.19
CA ASP A 187 -12.37 9.14 15.20
C ASP A 187 -13.80 8.75 14.81
N VAL A 188 -13.91 7.75 13.92
CA VAL A 188 -15.17 7.27 13.37
C VAL A 188 -15.41 5.82 13.75
N ARG A 189 -16.66 5.51 14.08
CA ARG A 189 -17.14 4.13 14.25
C ARG A 189 -18.20 3.87 13.18
N PRO A 190 -17.96 2.95 12.23
CA PRO A 190 -18.92 2.71 11.15
C PRO A 190 -20.24 2.13 11.62
N GLU A 191 -21.34 2.61 11.05
CA GLU A 191 -22.69 2.04 11.13
C GLU A 191 -22.78 0.84 10.18
N ARG A 192 -22.30 -0.32 10.64
CA ARG A 192 -22.12 -1.52 9.81
C ARG A 192 -23.43 -2.17 9.33
N GLY A 193 -24.56 -1.85 9.95
CA GLY A 193 -25.87 -2.40 9.60
C GLY A 193 -25.86 -3.94 9.48
N ALA A 194 -26.33 -4.45 8.34
CA ALA A 194 -26.42 -5.90 8.08
C ALA A 194 -25.06 -6.62 8.01
N TYR A 195 -23.95 -5.89 7.93
CA TYR A 195 -22.60 -6.45 7.87
C TYR A 195 -21.97 -6.64 9.26
N ALA A 196 -22.57 -6.08 10.33
CA ALA A 196 -22.01 -6.14 11.69
C ALA A 196 -21.85 -7.57 12.24
N GLY A 197 -22.67 -8.51 11.78
CA GLY A 197 -22.63 -9.92 12.22
C GLY A 197 -21.69 -10.81 11.40
N LEU A 198 -21.16 -10.29 10.29
CA LEU A 198 -20.12 -10.97 9.52
C LEU A 198 -18.81 -10.71 10.25
N ARG A 199 -17.99 -11.73 10.43
CA ARG A 199 -16.69 -11.58 11.09
C ARG A 199 -15.60 -11.51 10.03
N THR A 200 -14.59 -10.66 10.19
CA THR A 200 -13.29 -10.68 9.46
C THR A 200 -12.13 -11.07 10.39
N ALA A 201 -10.91 -11.28 9.87
CA ALA A 201 -9.70 -11.54 10.69
C ALA A 201 -9.53 -10.52 11.82
N ALA A 202 -9.76 -9.23 11.51
CA ALA A 202 -9.70 -8.13 12.45
C ALA A 202 -10.64 -8.29 13.67
N ASP A 203 -11.68 -9.11 13.57
CA ASP A 203 -12.64 -9.39 14.65
C ASP A 203 -12.18 -10.52 15.61
N GLY A 204 -10.97 -11.07 15.42
CA GLY A 204 -10.26 -11.93 16.38
C GLY A 204 -10.84 -13.34 16.61
N VAL A 205 -11.90 -13.73 15.89
CA VAL A 205 -12.50 -15.08 15.99
C VAL A 205 -12.93 -15.57 14.61
N GLN A 206 -11.96 -16.14 13.88
CA GLN A 206 -12.17 -16.74 12.56
C GLN A 206 -11.93 -18.25 12.57
N THR A 207 -12.54 -18.94 11.60
CA THR A 207 -12.16 -20.32 11.28
C THR A 207 -10.79 -20.26 10.62
N GLN A 208 -9.75 -20.64 11.38
CA GLN A 208 -8.41 -20.82 10.84
C GLN A 208 -8.41 -21.96 9.82
N SER A 209 -7.54 -21.86 8.82
CA SER A 209 -7.25 -22.97 7.91
C SER A 209 -6.63 -24.14 8.68
N ASP A 210 -6.94 -25.38 8.26
CA ASP A 210 -6.23 -26.56 8.80
C ASP A 210 -4.88 -26.78 8.13
N ASP A 211 -4.66 -26.24 6.92
CA ASP A 211 -3.43 -26.39 6.16
C ASP A 211 -2.39 -25.35 6.64
N TYR A 212 -2.82 -24.10 6.84
CA TYR A 212 -1.99 -23.04 7.41
C TYR A 212 -2.77 -22.24 8.48
N PRO A 213 -2.62 -22.55 9.79
CA PRO A 213 -3.47 -21.97 10.85
C PRO A 213 -3.49 -20.44 10.96
N ALA A 214 -2.47 -19.75 10.46
CA ALA A 214 -2.46 -18.28 10.45
C ALA A 214 -3.37 -17.69 9.36
N ALA A 215 -3.77 -18.47 8.36
CA ALA A 215 -4.72 -18.04 7.32
C ALA A 215 -6.17 -18.14 7.78
N LEU A 216 -6.98 -17.22 7.26
CA LEU A 216 -8.43 -17.30 7.32
C LEU A 216 -8.97 -18.33 6.33
N TRP A 217 -10.04 -19.03 6.69
CA TRP A 217 -10.75 -19.89 5.75
C TRP A 217 -11.97 -19.16 5.13
N VAL A 218 -11.89 -18.85 3.83
CA VAL A 218 -12.98 -18.27 3.05
C VAL A 218 -13.06 -19.02 1.71
N PRO A 219 -13.94 -20.04 1.59
CA PRO A 219 -13.88 -20.94 0.45
C PRO A 219 -14.21 -20.24 -0.87
N ALA A 220 -13.46 -20.60 -1.91
CA ALA A 220 -13.82 -20.36 -3.31
C ALA A 220 -15.11 -21.13 -3.68
N SER A 221 -15.73 -20.75 -4.79
CA SER A 221 -16.84 -21.51 -5.36
C SER A 221 -16.38 -22.92 -5.70
N SER A 222 -17.18 -23.94 -5.37
CA SER A 222 -16.92 -25.32 -5.78
C SER A 222 -16.94 -25.54 -7.29
N SER A 223 -17.34 -24.53 -8.07
CA SER A 223 -17.26 -24.53 -9.54
C SER A 223 -15.91 -24.09 -10.09
N ASN A 224 -14.98 -23.64 -9.23
CA ASN A 224 -13.71 -23.03 -9.64
C ASN A 224 -12.46 -23.87 -9.31
N TYR A 225 -12.64 -25.06 -8.73
CA TYR A 225 -11.56 -25.99 -8.41
C TYR A 225 -12.05 -27.44 -8.53
N SER A 226 -11.11 -28.38 -8.58
CA SER A 226 -11.41 -29.81 -8.56
C SER A 226 -11.08 -30.40 -7.20
N ALA A 227 -11.99 -31.23 -6.66
CA ALA A 227 -11.71 -31.95 -5.42
C ALA A 227 -10.59 -32.99 -5.62
N GLY A 228 -9.63 -33.04 -4.70
CA GLY A 228 -8.43 -33.87 -4.77
C GLY A 228 -7.36 -33.32 -5.72
N ARG A 229 -6.19 -33.98 -5.71
CA ARG A 229 -5.10 -33.75 -6.67
C ARG A 229 -4.75 -34.99 -7.47
N SER A 230 -4.30 -34.79 -8.70
CA SER A 230 -3.76 -35.86 -9.55
C SER A 230 -2.25 -36.08 -9.38
N SER A 231 -1.56 -35.12 -8.76
CA SER A 231 -0.10 -35.13 -8.54
C SER A 231 0.21 -34.70 -7.11
N ALA A 232 1.37 -35.14 -6.59
CA ALA A 232 1.90 -34.59 -5.34
C ALA A 232 2.23 -33.11 -5.52
N ILE A 233 2.12 -32.33 -4.44
CA ILE A 233 2.54 -30.94 -4.44
C ILE A 233 4.07 -30.92 -4.51
N SER A 234 4.61 -30.27 -5.53
CA SER A 234 6.05 -30.19 -5.78
C SER A 234 6.54 -28.78 -6.12
N ALA A 235 5.64 -27.80 -6.14
CA ALA A 235 5.98 -26.41 -6.45
C ALA A 235 5.03 -25.43 -5.75
N VAL A 236 5.47 -24.18 -5.65
CA VAL A 236 4.65 -23.02 -5.27
C VAL A 236 4.69 -22.02 -6.42
N VAL A 237 3.52 -21.52 -6.83
CA VAL A 237 3.42 -20.49 -7.88
C VAL A 237 2.99 -19.17 -7.23
N ILE A 238 3.79 -18.15 -7.44
CA ILE A 238 3.56 -16.77 -7.00
C ILE A 238 2.85 -16.01 -8.11
N HIS A 239 1.72 -15.40 -7.75
CA HIS A 239 0.88 -14.59 -8.62
C HIS A 239 0.76 -13.16 -8.11
N VAL A 240 0.44 -12.23 -9.00
CA VAL A 240 -0.06 -10.89 -8.67
C VAL A 240 -1.44 -10.75 -9.29
N THR A 241 -2.42 -10.33 -8.49
CA THR A 241 -3.85 -10.40 -8.83
C THR A 241 -4.29 -9.39 -9.88
N GLN A 242 -3.54 -8.31 -10.10
CA GLN A 242 -4.02 -7.15 -10.87
C GLN A 242 -5.33 -6.59 -10.30
N GLY A 243 -5.41 -6.48 -8.97
CA GLY A 243 -6.60 -6.02 -8.25
C GLY A 243 -6.49 -6.09 -6.73
N SER A 244 -7.57 -5.75 -6.04
CA SER A 244 -7.63 -5.71 -4.58
C SER A 244 -7.75 -7.10 -3.93
N TYR A 245 -7.42 -7.19 -2.64
CA TYR A 245 -7.57 -8.39 -1.81
C TYR A 245 -9.02 -8.86 -1.75
N ALA A 246 -9.94 -7.93 -1.52
CA ALA A 246 -11.36 -8.21 -1.44
C ALA A 246 -11.96 -8.59 -2.80
N GLY A 247 -11.52 -7.92 -3.89
CA GLY A 247 -11.90 -8.23 -5.27
C GLY A 247 -11.50 -9.66 -5.64
N THR A 248 -10.24 -10.03 -5.39
CA THR A 248 -9.73 -11.40 -5.64
C THR A 248 -10.54 -12.47 -4.93
N ILE A 249 -10.85 -12.28 -3.64
CA ILE A 249 -11.68 -13.22 -2.87
C ILE A 249 -13.09 -13.30 -3.46
N SER A 250 -13.68 -12.17 -3.83
CA SER A 250 -14.98 -12.13 -4.49
C SER A 250 -14.97 -12.90 -5.82
N TRP A 251 -13.95 -12.70 -6.65
CA TRP A 251 -13.81 -13.35 -7.94
C TRP A 251 -13.77 -14.87 -7.82
N PHE A 252 -12.98 -15.40 -6.88
CA PHE A 252 -12.90 -16.83 -6.67
C PHE A 252 -14.19 -17.43 -6.08
N GLN A 253 -15.07 -16.61 -5.51
CA GLN A 253 -16.42 -17.02 -5.09
C GLN A 253 -17.44 -16.99 -6.23
N ASN A 254 -17.10 -16.39 -7.38
CA ASN A 254 -17.94 -16.39 -8.57
C ASN A 254 -17.92 -17.75 -9.28
N PRO A 255 -19.03 -18.50 -9.35
CA PRO A 255 -19.05 -19.75 -10.09
C PRO A 255 -18.77 -19.60 -11.60
N GLU A 256 -18.95 -18.41 -12.17
CA GLU A 256 -18.67 -18.12 -13.58
C GLU A 256 -17.20 -17.80 -13.87
N ALA A 257 -16.41 -17.46 -12.84
CA ALA A 257 -15.00 -17.12 -13.02
C ALA A 257 -14.18 -18.29 -13.57
N GLN A 258 -14.51 -19.53 -13.15
CA GLN A 258 -13.81 -20.74 -13.59
C GLN A 258 -12.28 -20.66 -13.36
N VAL A 259 -11.87 -19.95 -12.31
CA VAL A 259 -10.48 -19.81 -11.83
C VAL A 259 -10.46 -19.65 -10.31
N SER A 260 -9.36 -20.05 -9.68
CA SER A 260 -9.13 -19.90 -8.23
C SER A 260 -7.66 -20.11 -7.88
N ALA A 261 -7.18 -19.51 -6.80
CA ALA A 261 -5.93 -19.90 -6.14
C ALA A 261 -6.17 -20.51 -4.75
N HIS A 262 -5.11 -21.05 -4.15
CA HIS A 262 -5.21 -21.64 -2.81
C HIS A 262 -5.21 -20.55 -1.74
N TYR A 263 -4.40 -19.51 -1.91
CA TYR A 263 -4.24 -18.43 -0.95
C TYR A 263 -4.25 -17.06 -1.63
N VAL A 264 -4.70 -16.03 -0.90
CA VAL A 264 -4.61 -14.61 -1.26
C VAL A 264 -3.95 -13.87 -0.11
N VAL A 265 -3.02 -12.95 -0.42
CA VAL A 265 -2.24 -12.16 0.56
C VAL A 265 -2.53 -10.67 0.37
N ARG A 266 -2.93 -10.01 1.45
CA ARG A 266 -3.19 -8.56 1.47
C ARG A 266 -1.89 -7.76 1.57
N SER A 267 -1.80 -6.68 0.80
CA SER A 267 -0.61 -5.84 0.72
C SER A 267 -0.37 -5.01 1.97
N SER A 268 -1.42 -4.45 2.57
CA SER A 268 -1.28 -3.46 3.64
C SER A 268 -0.74 -4.04 4.95
N ASP A 269 -1.06 -5.30 5.27
CA ASP A 269 -0.75 -5.92 6.56
C ASP A 269 -0.38 -7.40 6.47
N GLY A 270 -0.31 -7.98 5.27
CA GLY A 270 0.07 -9.37 5.07
C GLY A 270 -1.01 -10.39 5.44
N GLU A 271 -2.27 -9.98 5.61
CA GLU A 271 -3.36 -10.92 5.92
C GLU A 271 -3.52 -12.00 4.84
N ILE A 272 -3.59 -13.26 5.27
CA ILE A 272 -3.69 -14.41 4.37
C ILE A 272 -5.10 -15.01 4.47
N THR A 273 -5.75 -15.19 3.33
CA THR A 273 -6.99 -15.96 3.21
C THR A 273 -6.73 -17.20 2.36
N GLN A 274 -7.02 -18.38 2.90
CA GLN A 274 -7.09 -19.62 2.16
C GLN A 274 -8.50 -19.81 1.56
N MET A 275 -8.53 -20.14 0.28
CA MET A 275 -9.75 -20.29 -0.50
C MET A 275 -9.98 -21.69 -1.05
N VAL A 276 -8.91 -22.44 -1.32
CA VAL A 276 -8.95 -23.84 -1.74
C VAL A 276 -7.98 -24.61 -0.85
N ARG A 277 -8.41 -25.79 -0.36
CA ARG A 277 -7.54 -26.66 0.44
C ARG A 277 -6.36 -27.12 -0.39
N GLU A 278 -5.20 -27.27 0.21
CA GLU A 278 -4.01 -27.76 -0.52
C GLU A 278 -4.21 -29.17 -1.07
N ALA A 279 -5.06 -29.96 -0.42
CA ALA A 279 -5.48 -31.29 -0.89
C ALA A 279 -6.36 -31.29 -2.14
N ASP A 280 -6.91 -30.13 -2.54
CA ASP A 280 -7.71 -29.94 -3.74
C ASP A 280 -6.90 -29.23 -4.84
N THR A 281 -7.38 -29.25 -6.07
CA THR A 281 -6.70 -28.64 -7.23
C THR A 281 -7.36 -27.31 -7.59
N ALA A 282 -6.78 -26.19 -7.14
CA ALA A 282 -7.16 -24.86 -7.59
C ALA A 282 -6.78 -24.63 -9.07
N TRP A 283 -7.56 -23.81 -9.79
CA TRP A 283 -7.31 -23.50 -11.20
C TRP A 283 -6.65 -22.11 -11.37
N HIS A 284 -5.32 -22.04 -11.25
CA HIS A 284 -4.56 -20.78 -11.23
C HIS A 284 -3.39 -20.70 -12.24
N ALA A 285 -2.79 -21.81 -12.67
CA ALA A 285 -1.54 -21.81 -13.45
C ALA A 285 -1.50 -22.89 -14.54
N ARG A 286 -2.63 -23.20 -15.18
CA ARG A 286 -2.74 -24.17 -16.30
C ARG A 286 -2.07 -25.51 -15.96
N ASP A 287 -0.94 -25.84 -16.58
CA ASP A 287 -0.18 -27.09 -16.35
C ASP A 287 0.28 -27.21 -14.89
N GLY A 288 0.54 -26.08 -14.22
CA GLY A 288 0.89 -25.98 -12.81
C GLY A 288 -0.20 -26.43 -11.84
N ASN A 289 -1.48 -26.39 -12.25
CA ASN A 289 -2.61 -26.68 -11.35
C ASN A 289 -2.46 -28.02 -10.62
N SER A 290 -2.01 -29.06 -11.33
CA SER A 290 -1.97 -30.41 -10.78
C SER A 290 -0.95 -30.59 -9.64
N TYR A 291 0.16 -29.84 -9.67
CA TYR A 291 1.33 -30.08 -8.81
C TYR A 291 1.76 -28.88 -7.97
N ALA A 292 1.13 -27.71 -8.12
CA ALA A 292 1.54 -26.51 -7.40
C ALA A 292 0.46 -25.92 -6.49
N VAL A 293 0.91 -25.28 -5.41
CA VAL A 293 0.07 -24.38 -4.61
C VAL A 293 0.23 -22.96 -5.16
N GLY A 294 -0.88 -22.34 -5.55
CA GLY A 294 -0.93 -20.95 -6.04
C GLY A 294 -1.23 -19.95 -4.92
N ILE A 295 -0.43 -18.89 -4.85
CA ILE A 295 -0.57 -17.78 -3.90
C ILE A 295 -0.71 -16.47 -4.68
N GLU A 296 -1.84 -15.80 -4.49
CA GLU A 296 -2.19 -14.51 -5.07
C GLU A 296 -1.77 -13.35 -4.18
N HIS A 297 -1.12 -12.35 -4.74
CA HIS A 297 -0.69 -11.14 -4.02
C HIS A 297 -1.48 -9.95 -4.53
N GLU A 298 -2.20 -9.28 -3.62
CA GLU A 298 -2.91 -8.04 -3.90
C GLU A 298 -1.99 -7.00 -4.54
N GLY A 299 -2.40 -6.46 -5.69
CA GLY A 299 -1.77 -5.29 -6.29
C GLY A 299 -1.62 -5.40 -7.80
N TYR A 300 -0.74 -4.56 -8.33
CA TYR A 300 -0.53 -4.39 -9.76
C TYR A 300 0.97 -4.51 -10.10
N VAL A 301 1.29 -5.28 -11.14
CA VAL A 301 2.68 -5.64 -11.52
C VAL A 301 3.54 -4.44 -11.91
N ASP A 302 2.93 -3.33 -12.33
CA ASP A 302 3.58 -2.09 -12.77
C ASP A 302 3.84 -1.09 -11.64
N ASP A 303 3.28 -1.32 -10.44
CA ASP A 303 3.47 -0.46 -9.27
C ASP A 303 4.15 -1.20 -8.10
N PRO A 304 5.46 -0.99 -7.87
CA PRO A 304 6.20 -1.66 -6.79
C PRO A 304 5.73 -1.28 -5.39
N ALA A 305 4.94 -0.21 -5.21
CA ALA A 305 4.41 0.14 -3.90
C ALA A 305 3.56 -0.98 -3.30
N TRP A 306 2.90 -1.79 -4.13
CA TRP A 306 2.06 -2.92 -3.70
C TRP A 306 2.85 -4.08 -3.08
N PHE A 307 4.15 -4.18 -3.34
CA PHE A 307 4.98 -5.25 -2.79
C PHE A 307 5.62 -4.82 -1.49
N THR A 308 4.79 -4.76 -0.44
CA THR A 308 5.22 -4.33 0.90
C THR A 308 6.06 -5.41 1.57
N ASP A 309 6.91 -5.00 2.51
CA ASP A 309 7.71 -5.94 3.31
C ASP A 309 6.83 -6.93 4.10
N VAL A 310 5.70 -6.45 4.64
CA VAL A 310 4.77 -7.28 5.40
C VAL A 310 4.07 -8.34 4.53
N MET A 311 3.72 -7.99 3.29
CA MET A 311 3.21 -8.96 2.30
C MET A 311 4.27 -10.02 2.00
N TYR A 312 5.49 -9.59 1.66
CA TYR A 312 6.58 -10.51 1.34
C TYR A 312 6.87 -11.47 2.48
N ARG A 313 6.98 -10.97 3.72
CA ARG A 313 7.22 -11.80 4.92
C ARG A 313 6.11 -12.80 5.17
N SER A 314 4.86 -12.36 5.09
CA SER A 314 3.69 -13.22 5.35
C SER A 314 3.58 -14.32 4.29
N SER A 315 3.73 -13.95 3.02
CA SER A 315 3.77 -14.90 1.90
C SER A 315 4.96 -15.86 1.98
N ALA A 316 6.15 -15.36 2.34
CA ALA A 316 7.34 -16.19 2.43
C ALA A 316 7.22 -17.22 3.57
N ALA A 317 6.63 -16.86 4.70
CA ALA A 317 6.32 -17.79 5.80
C ALA A 317 5.35 -18.89 5.36
N LEU A 318 4.30 -18.52 4.62
CA LEU A 318 3.37 -19.48 4.01
C LEU A 318 4.09 -20.41 3.02
N THR A 319 4.87 -19.86 2.09
CA THR A 319 5.64 -20.67 1.12
C THR A 319 6.64 -21.60 1.80
N ALA A 320 7.32 -21.13 2.85
CA ALA A 320 8.23 -21.96 3.64
C ALA A 320 7.49 -23.12 4.31
N ASN A 321 6.30 -22.88 4.88
CA ASN A 321 5.47 -23.92 5.48
C ASN A 321 5.01 -24.95 4.44
N ILE A 322 4.48 -24.50 3.30
CA ILE A 322 4.08 -25.40 2.19
C ILE A 322 5.27 -26.25 1.73
N ALA A 323 6.45 -25.63 1.59
CA ALA A 323 7.65 -26.32 1.16
C ALA A 323 8.12 -27.37 2.19
N ASP A 324 8.10 -27.02 3.48
CA ASP A 324 8.49 -27.93 4.55
C ASP A 324 7.53 -29.13 4.67
N ASP A 325 6.23 -28.90 4.58
CA ASP A 325 5.21 -29.94 4.71
C ASP A 325 5.20 -30.92 3.52
N ASN A 326 5.59 -30.44 2.33
CA ASN A 326 5.61 -31.24 1.10
C ASN A 326 7.03 -31.69 0.69
N GLY A 327 8.08 -31.31 1.43
CA GLY A 327 9.47 -31.65 1.12
C GLY A 327 10.00 -31.00 -0.17
N ILE A 328 9.52 -29.81 -0.49
CA ILE A 328 9.90 -29.04 -1.69
C ILE A 328 11.20 -28.29 -1.40
N PRO A 329 12.22 -28.37 -2.28
CA PRO A 329 13.40 -27.51 -2.18
C PRO A 329 13.02 -26.03 -2.21
N LYS A 330 13.53 -25.24 -1.27
CA LYS A 330 13.29 -23.79 -1.18
C LYS A 330 14.20 -23.02 -2.15
N ASP A 331 14.03 -23.26 -3.44
CA ASP A 331 14.78 -22.64 -4.53
C ASP A 331 13.85 -22.14 -5.65
N ARG A 332 14.44 -21.42 -6.62
CA ARG A 332 13.71 -20.84 -7.76
C ARG A 332 13.34 -21.85 -8.84
N GLU A 333 13.76 -23.12 -8.74
CA GLU A 333 13.28 -24.17 -9.63
C GLU A 333 11.89 -24.67 -9.20
N HIS A 334 11.56 -24.56 -7.91
CA HIS A 334 10.30 -25.06 -7.34
C HIS A 334 9.37 -23.97 -6.82
N ILE A 335 9.90 -22.80 -6.47
CA ILE A 335 9.11 -21.61 -6.14
C ILE A 335 9.22 -20.68 -7.34
N VAL A 336 8.17 -20.63 -8.15
CA VAL A 336 8.15 -20.00 -9.47
C VAL A 336 7.12 -18.88 -9.55
N GLY A 337 7.34 -17.91 -10.42
CA GLY A 337 6.32 -16.96 -10.83
C GLY A 337 5.37 -17.59 -11.82
N HIS A 338 4.15 -17.08 -11.91
CA HIS A 338 3.16 -17.56 -12.87
C HIS A 338 3.69 -17.54 -14.31
N SER A 339 4.37 -16.46 -14.71
CA SER A 339 5.04 -16.30 -16.01
C SER A 339 6.10 -17.35 -16.34
N GLU A 340 6.61 -18.07 -15.34
CA GLU A 340 7.62 -19.12 -15.50
C GLU A 340 7.01 -20.51 -15.66
N VAL A 341 5.69 -20.65 -15.41
CA VAL A 341 4.98 -21.91 -15.56
C VAL A 341 4.79 -22.23 -17.06
N PRO A 342 5.15 -23.44 -17.52
CA PRO A 342 4.96 -23.83 -18.91
C PRO A 342 3.51 -23.71 -19.38
N GLY A 343 3.31 -23.24 -20.61
CA GLY A 343 1.98 -23.13 -21.22
C GLY A 343 1.17 -21.91 -20.76
N ASN A 344 1.73 -21.07 -19.89
CA ASN A 344 1.13 -19.81 -19.47
C ASN A 344 1.28 -18.68 -20.52
N ASP A 345 0.34 -17.75 -20.54
CA ASP A 345 0.29 -16.51 -21.32
C ASP A 345 0.29 -15.24 -20.44
N HIS A 346 0.36 -15.39 -19.12
CA HIS A 346 0.44 -14.29 -18.17
C HIS A 346 1.88 -13.85 -17.85
N THR A 347 2.04 -12.62 -17.38
CA THR A 347 3.34 -11.97 -17.12
C THR A 347 3.63 -11.73 -15.64
N ASP A 348 2.71 -12.05 -14.75
CA ASP A 348 2.86 -11.88 -13.30
C ASP A 348 3.88 -12.92 -12.73
N PRO A 349 4.53 -12.62 -11.58
CA PRO A 349 4.37 -11.46 -10.70
C PRO A 349 5.04 -10.16 -11.21
N GLY A 350 5.61 -10.18 -12.42
CA GLY A 350 6.16 -9.00 -13.09
C GLY A 350 7.57 -8.62 -12.63
N ALA A 351 8.14 -7.61 -13.28
CA ALA A 351 9.54 -7.20 -13.09
C ALA A 351 9.80 -6.50 -11.74
N ASN A 352 8.75 -6.02 -11.08
CA ASN A 352 8.81 -5.33 -9.80
C ASN A 352 8.77 -6.30 -8.60
N TRP A 353 8.54 -7.60 -8.83
CA TRP A 353 8.64 -8.62 -7.80
C TRP A 353 10.11 -8.90 -7.48
N ASP A 354 10.52 -8.59 -6.25
CA ASP A 354 11.88 -8.76 -5.75
C ASP A 354 12.08 -10.20 -5.30
N TRP A 355 12.49 -11.05 -6.24
CA TRP A 355 12.77 -12.46 -5.98
C TRP A 355 13.88 -12.69 -4.97
N ASP A 356 14.91 -11.83 -4.95
CA ASP A 356 16.04 -12.00 -4.04
C ASP A 356 15.60 -11.73 -2.60
N LEU A 357 14.84 -10.65 -2.37
CA LEU A 357 14.22 -10.35 -1.08
C LEU A 357 13.26 -11.46 -0.66
N TYR A 358 12.33 -11.85 -1.54
CA TYR A 358 11.35 -12.88 -1.23
C TYR A 358 12.00 -14.22 -0.84
N MET A 359 12.97 -14.68 -1.63
CA MET A 359 13.66 -15.94 -1.37
C MET A 359 14.55 -15.87 -0.12
N SER A 360 15.07 -14.70 0.24
CA SER A 360 15.78 -14.51 1.52
C SER A 360 14.87 -14.82 2.72
N TYR A 361 13.61 -14.38 2.67
CA TYR A 361 12.62 -14.71 3.69
C TYR A 361 12.18 -16.18 3.65
N VAL A 362 11.98 -16.76 2.45
CA VAL A 362 11.54 -18.16 2.34
C VAL A 362 12.59 -19.14 2.88
N THR A 363 13.86 -18.91 2.55
CA THR A 363 14.96 -19.83 2.93
C THR A 363 15.39 -19.69 4.39
N GLY A 364 14.93 -18.64 5.08
CA GLY A 364 15.33 -18.37 6.46
C GLY A 364 16.82 -18.09 6.60
N GLY A 365 17.47 -17.57 5.55
CA GLY A 365 18.79 -16.94 5.72
C GLY A 365 18.66 -15.86 6.79
N GLU A 366 19.58 -15.85 7.77
CA GLU A 366 19.50 -15.04 9.00
C GLU A 366 18.69 -13.76 8.79
N GLU A 367 17.44 -13.77 9.25
CA GLU A 367 16.74 -12.50 9.46
C GLU A 367 17.64 -11.67 10.38
N PRO A 368 17.95 -10.41 10.03
CA PRO A 368 18.53 -9.53 11.03
C PRO A 368 17.50 -9.48 12.16
N ASP A 369 17.86 -10.01 13.32
CA ASP A 369 17.05 -9.86 14.52
C ASP A 369 16.68 -8.36 14.61
N PRO A 370 15.39 -8.00 14.70
CA PRO A 370 14.96 -6.60 14.72
C PRO A 370 15.57 -5.82 15.89
N GLU A 371 16.09 -6.50 16.93
CA GLU A 371 16.91 -5.90 17.97
C GLU A 371 18.40 -5.79 17.61
N GLU A 372 18.91 -6.62 16.70
CA GLU A 372 20.30 -6.64 16.24
C GLU A 372 20.58 -5.65 15.10
N GLY A 373 19.65 -5.43 14.18
CA GLY A 373 19.77 -4.53 13.04
C GLY A 373 20.72 -5.00 11.92
N VAL A 374 20.51 -4.48 10.72
CA VAL A 374 21.28 -4.81 9.50
C VAL A 374 22.62 -4.07 9.49
N PRO A 375 23.77 -4.75 9.26
CA PRO A 375 25.07 -4.10 9.26
C PRO A 375 25.32 -3.29 7.98
N PHE A 376 25.77 -2.05 8.13
CA PHE A 376 26.27 -1.19 7.06
C PHE A 376 27.55 -0.46 7.48
N THR A 377 28.26 0.09 6.50
CA THR A 377 29.38 1.00 6.74
C THR A 377 28.92 2.42 6.37
N THR A 378 29.28 3.42 7.15
CA THR A 378 29.05 4.84 6.79
C THR A 378 30.26 5.44 6.09
N TRP A 379 30.07 6.59 5.43
CA TRP A 379 31.15 7.42 4.92
C TRP A 379 31.11 8.84 5.52
N GLY A 380 32.22 9.56 5.36
CA GLY A 380 32.39 10.91 5.92
C GLY A 380 32.86 10.92 7.37
N SER A 381 33.05 12.12 7.93
CA SER A 381 33.49 12.33 9.30
C SER A 381 32.69 13.46 9.96
N GLY A 382 32.39 13.29 11.26
CA GLY A 382 31.56 14.25 12.00
C GLY A 382 30.08 14.21 11.61
N VAL A 383 29.57 13.06 11.16
CA VAL A 383 28.16 12.90 10.78
C VAL A 383 27.31 12.87 12.05
N ASN A 384 26.34 13.78 12.18
CA ASN A 384 25.46 13.84 13.34
C ASN A 384 24.40 12.74 13.27
N VAL A 385 24.24 12.02 14.38
CA VAL A 385 23.09 11.14 14.64
C VAL A 385 22.03 11.96 15.36
N ARG A 386 20.82 11.94 14.82
CA ARG A 386 19.71 12.85 15.16
C ARG A 386 18.61 12.11 15.91
N ALA A 387 17.90 12.78 16.81
CA ALA A 387 16.79 12.18 17.54
C ALA A 387 15.65 11.71 16.61
N ASP A 388 15.49 12.38 15.46
CA ASP A 388 14.50 12.06 14.44
C ASP A 388 15.06 12.29 13.02
N ALA A 389 14.30 11.91 11.99
CA ALA A 389 14.65 11.99 10.56
C ALA A 389 14.63 13.43 9.99
N THR A 390 15.26 14.37 10.69
CA THR A 390 15.41 15.78 10.31
C THR A 390 16.65 16.40 10.94
N THR A 391 17.28 17.31 10.21
CA THR A 391 18.43 18.10 10.67
C THR A 391 18.10 19.08 11.80
N GLN A 392 16.80 19.35 12.03
CA GLN A 392 16.31 20.23 13.10
C GLN A 392 16.20 19.53 14.46
N SER A 393 16.18 18.20 14.48
CA SER A 393 16.09 17.45 15.73
C SER A 393 17.42 17.45 16.49
N ASP A 394 17.34 17.17 17.80
CA ASP A 394 18.50 17.14 18.68
C ASP A 394 19.57 16.16 18.19
N VAL A 395 20.83 16.53 18.35
CA VAL A 395 21.95 15.62 18.10
C VAL A 395 22.06 14.68 19.30
N VAL A 396 21.82 13.39 19.07
CA VAL A 396 21.93 12.33 20.09
C VAL A 396 23.27 11.60 20.04
N GLY A 397 24.04 11.80 18.97
CA GLY A 397 25.38 11.26 18.82
C GLY A 397 26.08 11.78 17.58
N SER A 398 27.32 11.35 17.35
CA SER A 398 28.03 11.65 16.10
C SER A 398 28.99 10.52 15.73
N LEU A 399 29.23 10.36 14.43
CA LEU A 399 30.16 9.38 13.86
C LEU A 399 31.44 10.12 13.44
N SER A 400 32.56 9.78 14.07
CA SER A 400 33.84 10.49 13.87
C SER A 400 34.53 10.17 12.54
N GLY A 401 34.08 9.16 11.82
CA GLY A 401 34.62 8.70 10.53
C GLY A 401 33.74 7.59 9.95
N PRO A 402 34.20 6.91 8.87
CA PRO A 402 33.58 5.68 8.40
C PRO A 402 33.42 4.71 9.57
N THR A 403 32.20 4.33 9.86
CA THR A 403 31.84 3.55 11.05
C THR A 403 30.95 2.40 10.62
N ASN A 404 31.21 1.21 11.13
CA ASN A 404 30.28 0.09 11.00
C ASN A 404 29.10 0.37 11.92
N VAL A 405 27.91 0.45 11.35
CA VAL A 405 26.65 0.72 12.06
C VAL A 405 25.70 -0.44 11.86
N ARG A 406 24.77 -0.61 12.79
CA ARG A 406 23.63 -1.52 12.61
C ARG A 406 22.34 -0.72 12.52
N VAL A 407 21.62 -0.91 11.43
CA VAL A 407 20.38 -0.19 11.11
C VAL A 407 19.19 -1.05 11.52
N LEU A 408 18.41 -0.56 12.47
CA LEU A 408 17.24 -1.26 12.99
C LEU A 408 16.04 -1.13 12.05
N CYS A 409 15.80 0.09 11.54
CA CYS A 409 14.72 0.41 10.65
C CYS A 409 15.03 1.72 9.89
N GLN A 410 14.26 2.04 8.85
CA GLN A 410 14.40 3.28 8.08
C GLN A 410 13.06 3.96 7.79
N LYS A 411 13.05 5.27 7.59
CA LYS A 411 11.86 6.01 7.16
C LYS A 411 12.23 7.22 6.31
N GLU A 412 11.27 7.74 5.57
CA GLU A 412 11.43 9.04 4.91
C GLU A 412 11.41 10.19 5.93
N GLY A 413 12.15 11.24 5.63
CA GLY A 413 12.31 12.44 6.45
C GLY A 413 12.76 13.62 5.61
N GLU A 414 13.49 14.54 6.24
CA GLU A 414 14.03 15.71 5.53
C GLU A 414 14.99 15.29 4.42
N ASN A 415 14.85 15.86 3.22
CA ASN A 415 15.81 15.64 2.16
C ASN A 415 17.13 16.35 2.49
N VAL A 416 18.20 15.57 2.63
CA VAL A 416 19.56 16.07 2.92
C VAL A 416 20.40 16.00 1.66
N SER A 417 21.20 17.04 1.40
CA SER A 417 22.20 17.04 0.32
C SER A 417 23.60 17.28 0.87
N SER A 418 24.56 16.43 0.50
CA SER A 418 25.98 16.57 0.90
C SER A 418 26.89 15.85 -0.08
N GLY A 419 28.03 16.46 -0.43
CA GLY A 419 29.07 15.80 -1.23
C GLY A 419 28.64 15.33 -2.64
N GLY A 420 27.58 15.92 -3.21
CA GLY A 420 27.00 15.49 -4.50
C GLY A 420 25.91 14.43 -4.40
N TYR A 421 25.63 13.93 -3.19
CA TYR A 421 24.54 13.02 -2.89
C TYR A 421 23.34 13.78 -2.32
N SER A 422 22.12 13.32 -2.62
CA SER A 422 20.88 13.85 -2.06
C SER A 422 19.90 12.73 -1.78
N GLY A 423 19.15 12.83 -0.68
CA GLY A 423 18.20 11.79 -0.31
C GLY A 423 17.34 12.12 0.90
N ALA A 424 16.12 11.57 0.92
CA ALA A 424 15.13 11.76 1.99
C ALA A 424 15.00 10.56 2.93
N TRP A 425 15.75 9.47 2.72
CA TRP A 425 15.68 8.28 3.59
C TRP A 425 16.62 8.42 4.78
N TRP A 426 16.16 7.98 5.94
CA TRP A 426 16.89 8.01 7.20
C TRP A 426 16.85 6.66 7.91
N SER A 427 17.99 6.25 8.46
CA SER A 427 18.19 4.96 9.13
C SER A 427 18.36 5.13 10.63
N LYS A 428 17.57 4.43 11.42
CA LYS A 428 17.69 4.35 12.87
C LYS A 428 18.84 3.42 13.24
N LEU A 429 19.86 3.96 13.89
CA LEU A 429 21.03 3.20 14.33
C LEU A 429 20.80 2.58 15.70
N LYS A 430 21.16 1.30 15.84
CA LYS A 430 21.03 0.53 17.07
C LYS A 430 21.82 1.14 18.23
N ASP A 431 23.13 1.31 18.07
CA ASP A 431 24.02 1.64 19.17
C ASP A 431 23.94 3.13 19.56
N GLN A 432 23.61 4.01 18.60
CA GLN A 432 23.49 5.45 18.82
C GLN A 432 22.06 5.87 19.18
N GLY A 433 21.05 5.01 18.96
CA GLY A 433 19.67 5.25 19.35
C GLY A 433 18.97 6.39 18.59
N GLY A 434 19.48 6.77 17.43
CA GLY A 434 18.96 7.87 16.61
C GLY A 434 19.15 7.64 15.12
N PHE A 435 18.74 8.61 14.31
CA PHE A 435 18.69 8.55 12.86
C PHE A 435 19.91 9.19 12.20
N ILE A 436 20.34 8.60 11.09
CA ILE A 436 21.25 9.21 10.13
C ILE A 436 20.59 9.29 8.76
N ALA A 437 20.90 10.32 7.97
CA ALA A 437 20.46 10.35 6.58
C ALA A 437 21.21 9.26 5.79
N ASN A 438 20.49 8.47 5.00
CA ASN A 438 21.04 7.33 4.25
C ASN A 438 22.07 7.76 3.22
N ILE A 439 22.09 9.03 2.82
CA ILE A 439 23.16 9.58 1.99
C ILE A 439 24.55 9.41 2.60
N PHE A 440 24.68 9.18 3.92
CA PHE A 440 25.94 8.93 4.62
C PHE A 440 26.24 7.45 4.86
N VAL A 441 25.37 6.54 4.38
CA VAL A 441 25.63 5.10 4.36
C VAL A 441 26.33 4.76 3.06
N ASP A 442 27.40 3.96 3.13
CA ASP A 442 28.22 3.53 1.98
C ASP A 442 27.50 2.41 1.22
N HIS A 443 26.39 2.79 0.59
CA HIS A 443 25.55 1.93 -0.23
C HIS A 443 25.01 2.73 -1.43
N PRO A 444 24.89 2.14 -2.63
CA PRO A 444 24.39 2.86 -3.82
C PRO A 444 22.93 3.29 -3.67
N ASP A 445 22.11 2.50 -2.97
CA ASP A 445 20.69 2.79 -2.78
C ASP A 445 20.44 3.71 -1.59
N ASN A 446 19.60 4.72 -1.81
CA ASN A 446 19.18 5.66 -0.79
C ASN A 446 18.18 5.02 0.21
N LYS A 447 17.29 4.14 -0.25
CA LYS A 447 16.53 3.24 0.62
C LYS A 447 17.33 1.95 0.77
N LEU A 448 17.74 1.61 1.99
CA LEU A 448 18.64 0.48 2.21
C LEU A 448 17.89 -0.86 2.03
N PRO A 449 18.48 -1.84 1.33
CA PRO A 449 17.87 -3.15 1.17
C PRO A 449 17.84 -3.89 2.51
N ASN A 450 16.83 -4.75 2.70
CA ASN A 450 16.66 -5.61 3.87
C ASN A 450 16.54 -4.86 5.22
N VAL A 451 16.35 -3.54 5.20
CA VAL A 451 16.08 -2.73 6.38
C VAL A 451 14.57 -2.46 6.49
N PRO A 452 13.90 -2.88 7.57
CA PRO A 452 12.46 -2.68 7.74
C PRO A 452 12.13 -1.20 7.90
N LEU A 453 10.87 -0.83 7.70
CA LEU A 453 10.43 0.55 7.94
C LEU A 453 10.29 0.84 9.44
N CYS A 454 10.66 2.06 9.85
CA CYS A 454 10.17 2.65 11.10
C CYS A 454 8.76 3.22 10.84
#